data_AF-A0A0B4HGM8-F1
#
_entry.id   AF-A0A0B4HGM8-F1
#
_cell.length_a   1.000
_cell.length_b   1.000
_cell.length_c   1.000
_cell.angle_alpha   90.00
_cell.angle_beta   90.00
_cell.angle_gamma   90.00
#
_symmetry.space_group_name_H-M   'P 1'
#
loop_
_entity.id
_entity.type
_entity.pdbx_description
1 polymer ?
#
loop_
_entity_poly.entity_id
_entity_poly.type
_entity_poly.pdbx_seq_one_letter_code
_entity_poly.pdbx_strand_id
1 'polypeptide(L)'
;MLQLDISVYSPRDPEHWCGYLTFEPDLPLEECTLPSLVRSEYDDDKHGWRAGRQVQPPVFLAIQKVFDEIMEQGPFEDTTQDKEWFAQLPLAPAVTSLLLRQQSRRRWHPQALAWLLPRFPNLREFHYEPWREWCDGCSPPSSHNYGDWLSLRILYQKYTDDLLLCSRFRIPNPDLGHAVCSASLQLEELSASFIVEASHFFDCAGQHTSWVWANLTSVALTTRLLVPGANLTSIEDMLRDAAAAAMRMPKLENMEIWNGGKGSAMLFRYQHRRPHSQAVINWKGTWTRAMVSHLRPRVTNAWEAVARQQNSLALTMEEELHESDAADIKSHGDAIYYLDLSSPVVRPISLRQIRMEQIIREGGHG
;
A
#
# COMPACT_ATOMS: atom_id res chain seq x y z
N MET A 1 -24.99 2.11 4.52
CA MET A 1 -23.68 2.48 3.92
C MET A 1 -23.55 1.64 2.67
N LEU A 2 -23.42 2.25 1.48
CA LEU A 2 -23.29 1.51 0.22
C LEU A 2 -21.83 1.60 -0.26
N GLN A 3 -21.27 0.45 -0.60
CA GLN A 3 -19.94 0.31 -1.17
C GLN A 3 -20.06 0.11 -2.69
N LEU A 4 -19.33 0.91 -3.45
CA LEU A 4 -19.17 0.73 -4.90
C LEU A 4 -17.82 0.05 -5.15
N ASP A 5 -17.86 -1.17 -5.68
CA ASP A 5 -16.68 -1.95 -6.07
C ASP A 5 -16.58 -1.96 -7.59
N ILE A 6 -15.50 -1.37 -8.13
CA ILE A 6 -15.28 -1.31 -9.58
C ILE A 6 -14.08 -2.18 -9.91
N SER A 7 -14.32 -3.23 -10.70
CA SER A 7 -13.29 -4.12 -11.22
C SER A 7 -13.40 -4.23 -12.74
N VAL A 8 -12.28 -4.05 -13.44
CA VAL A 8 -12.19 -4.11 -14.91
C VAL A 8 -11.24 -5.24 -15.29
N TYR A 9 -11.75 -6.30 -15.92
CA TYR A 9 -10.96 -7.48 -16.25
C TYR A 9 -11.45 -8.14 -17.54
N SER A 10 -10.59 -8.95 -18.17
CA SER A 10 -11.02 -9.82 -19.27
C SER A 10 -11.42 -11.19 -18.69
N PRO A 11 -12.60 -11.74 -19.03
CA PRO A 11 -13.01 -13.07 -18.56
C PRO A 11 -12.06 -14.21 -18.94
N ARG A 12 -11.19 -13.99 -19.94
CA ARG A 12 -10.18 -14.96 -20.38
C ARG A 12 -8.84 -14.83 -19.67
N ASP A 13 -8.65 -13.81 -18.83
CA ASP A 13 -7.37 -13.61 -18.13
C ASP A 13 -6.99 -14.83 -17.26
N PRO A 14 -7.92 -15.46 -16.51
CA PRO A 14 -7.63 -16.69 -15.77
C PRO A 14 -7.33 -17.92 -16.65
N GLU A 15 -7.69 -17.87 -17.94
CA GLU A 15 -7.49 -18.96 -18.91
C GLU A 15 -6.10 -18.98 -19.55
N HIS A 16 -5.37 -17.86 -19.52
CA HIS A 16 -4.11 -17.74 -20.27
C HIS A 16 -2.93 -17.23 -19.44
N TRP A 17 -3.19 -16.62 -18.29
CA TRP A 17 -2.12 -16.03 -17.50
C TRP A 17 -2.46 -16.03 -16.02
N CYS A 18 -3.63 -15.54 -15.65
CA CYS A 18 -3.84 -15.04 -14.31
C CYS A 18 -4.76 -15.96 -13.51
N GLY A 19 -4.46 -17.26 -13.54
CA GLY A 19 -5.31 -18.30 -12.95
C GLY A 19 -5.56 -18.17 -11.44
N TYR A 20 -4.75 -17.38 -10.73
CA TYR A 20 -4.95 -17.04 -9.31
C TYR A 20 -5.95 -15.91 -9.06
N LEU A 21 -6.39 -15.19 -10.10
CA LEU A 21 -7.39 -14.16 -9.93
C LEU A 21 -8.76 -14.77 -9.63
N THR A 22 -9.37 -14.28 -8.57
CA THR A 22 -10.75 -14.58 -8.20
C THR A 22 -11.51 -13.26 -8.05
N PHE A 23 -12.72 -13.16 -8.61
CA PHE A 23 -13.57 -11.97 -8.44
C PHE A 23 -14.50 -12.14 -7.25
N GLU A 24 -13.97 -12.74 -6.19
CA GLU A 24 -14.69 -13.00 -4.95
C GLU A 24 -14.97 -11.67 -4.22
N PRO A 25 -16.02 -11.63 -3.39
CA PRO A 25 -16.22 -10.53 -2.45
C PRO A 25 -15.00 -10.35 -1.55
N ASP A 26 -14.80 -9.13 -1.07
CA ASP A 26 -13.73 -8.84 -0.13
C ASP A 26 -14.13 -9.26 1.28
N LEU A 27 -13.91 -10.53 1.59
CA LEU A 27 -14.20 -11.15 2.88
C LEU A 27 -13.06 -10.91 3.89
N PRO A 28 -13.35 -10.96 5.21
CA PRO A 28 -12.30 -10.92 6.24
C PRO A 28 -11.22 -11.99 6.02
N LEU A 29 -9.99 -11.69 6.44
CA LEU A 29 -8.84 -12.57 6.23
C LEU A 29 -9.01 -13.96 6.86
N GLU A 30 -9.73 -14.04 7.98
CA GLU A 30 -10.05 -15.27 8.72
C GLU A 30 -10.97 -16.21 7.92
N GLU A 31 -11.81 -15.65 7.06
CA GLU A 31 -12.71 -16.40 6.16
C GLU A 31 -12.02 -16.73 4.82
N CYS A 32 -10.90 -16.08 4.53
CA CYS A 32 -10.09 -16.31 3.34
C CYS A 32 -9.23 -17.58 3.50
N THR A 33 -9.82 -18.75 3.24
CA THR A 33 -9.02 -19.97 3.05
C THR A 33 -8.21 -19.88 1.75
N LEU A 34 -6.92 -20.22 1.81
CA LEU A 34 -6.14 -20.50 0.61
C LEU A 34 -6.79 -21.72 -0.06
N PRO A 35 -7.33 -21.59 -1.28
CA PRO A 35 -7.98 -22.69 -1.94
C PRO A 35 -6.92 -23.73 -2.28
N SER A 36 -7.28 -25.00 -2.19
CA SER A 36 -6.49 -26.17 -2.61
C SER A 36 -6.33 -26.28 -4.14
N LEU A 37 -6.21 -25.14 -4.83
CA LEU A 37 -6.17 -25.03 -6.28
C LEU A 37 -4.74 -24.81 -6.74
N VAL A 38 -3.93 -25.86 -6.59
CA VAL A 38 -3.00 -26.18 -7.67
C VAL A 38 -3.88 -26.75 -8.78
N ARG A 39 -4.23 -25.93 -9.78
CA ARG A 39 -4.63 -26.48 -11.08
C ARG A 39 -3.40 -27.18 -11.64
N SER A 40 -3.19 -28.44 -11.23
CA SER A 40 -2.01 -29.25 -11.60
C SER A 40 -1.99 -29.65 -13.08
N GLU A 41 -2.90 -29.10 -13.89
CA GLU A 41 -3.12 -29.45 -15.29
C GLU A 41 -3.22 -28.20 -16.20
N TYR A 42 -2.61 -27.08 -15.82
CA TYR A 42 -2.53 -25.90 -16.70
C TYR A 42 -1.23 -25.92 -17.52
N ASP A 43 -1.28 -26.63 -18.65
CA ASP A 43 -0.29 -26.55 -19.72
C ASP A 43 -0.82 -25.65 -20.84
N ASP A 44 -0.14 -24.54 -21.06
CA ASP A 44 -0.40 -23.60 -22.16
C ASP A 44 0.95 -23.12 -22.70
N ASP A 45 1.60 -23.97 -23.49
CA ASP A 45 2.90 -23.67 -24.10
C ASP A 45 2.86 -22.36 -24.92
N LYS A 46 1.70 -21.96 -25.46
CA LYS A 46 1.56 -20.71 -26.24
C LYS A 46 1.68 -19.47 -25.36
N HIS A 47 1.25 -19.55 -24.11
CA HIS A 47 1.32 -18.47 -23.13
C HIS A 47 2.38 -18.71 -22.05
N GLY A 48 3.29 -19.64 -22.30
CA GLY A 48 4.46 -19.88 -21.45
C GLY A 48 4.16 -20.68 -20.18
N TRP A 49 3.08 -21.46 -20.13
CA TRP A 49 2.74 -22.33 -19.00
C TRP A 49 3.14 -23.79 -19.28
N ARG A 50 3.89 -24.39 -18.34
CA ARG A 50 4.28 -25.80 -18.37
C ARG A 50 4.31 -26.39 -16.98
N ALA A 51 3.68 -27.54 -16.80
CA ALA A 51 3.45 -28.22 -15.54
C ALA A 51 2.87 -27.29 -14.45
N GLY A 52 1.91 -26.43 -14.82
CA GLY A 52 1.30 -25.46 -13.91
C GLY A 52 2.21 -24.29 -13.48
N ARG A 53 3.39 -24.14 -14.09
CA ARG A 53 4.34 -23.04 -13.84
C ARG A 53 4.47 -22.15 -15.07
N GLN A 54 4.56 -20.85 -14.87
CA GLN A 54 4.89 -19.91 -15.94
C GLN A 54 6.40 -19.95 -16.20
N VAL A 55 6.81 -20.65 -17.25
CA VAL A 55 8.22 -20.83 -17.68
C VAL A 55 8.70 -19.74 -18.61
N GLN A 56 7.80 -19.02 -19.29
CA GLN A 56 8.13 -17.88 -20.13
C GLN A 56 7.23 -16.70 -19.79
N PRO A 57 7.80 -15.50 -19.59
CA PRO A 57 6.98 -14.32 -19.47
C PRO A 57 6.32 -14.05 -20.83
N PRO A 58 5.09 -13.53 -20.82
CA PRO A 58 4.40 -13.05 -22.00
C PRO A 58 5.21 -11.96 -22.72
N VAL A 59 4.81 -11.67 -23.96
CA VAL A 59 5.50 -10.65 -24.78
C VAL A 59 5.17 -9.23 -24.30
N PHE A 60 6.15 -8.31 -24.40
CA PHE A 60 6.06 -6.93 -23.91
C PHE A 60 4.71 -6.24 -24.22
N LEU A 61 4.25 -6.33 -25.47
CA LEU A 61 2.99 -5.72 -25.90
C LEU A 61 1.75 -6.30 -25.20
N ALA A 62 1.75 -7.60 -24.90
CA ALA A 62 0.66 -8.23 -24.16
C ALA A 62 0.63 -7.71 -22.73
N ILE A 63 1.79 -7.48 -22.13
CA ILE A 63 1.87 -6.94 -20.78
C ILE A 63 1.45 -5.46 -20.75
N GLN A 64 1.96 -4.63 -21.66
CA GLN A 64 1.60 -3.22 -21.74
C GLN A 64 0.07 -3.05 -21.87
N LYS A 65 -0.60 -3.85 -22.70
CA LYS A 65 -2.06 -3.84 -22.84
C LYS A 65 -2.84 -4.14 -21.56
N VAL A 66 -2.29 -4.99 -20.69
CA VAL A 66 -2.94 -5.39 -19.43
C VAL A 66 -2.79 -4.30 -18.37
N PHE A 67 -1.67 -3.57 -18.38
CA PHE A 67 -1.34 -2.53 -17.39
C PHE A 67 -1.64 -1.09 -17.84
N ASP A 68 -2.15 -0.90 -19.05
CA ASP A 68 -2.56 0.38 -19.62
C ASP A 68 -3.54 1.14 -18.72
N GLU A 69 -3.47 2.48 -18.68
CA GLU A 69 -4.33 3.24 -17.77
C GLU A 69 -5.79 3.19 -18.22
N ILE A 70 -6.69 2.96 -17.27
CA ILE A 70 -8.12 3.17 -17.47
C ILE A 70 -8.30 4.67 -17.71
N MET A 71 -8.85 5.01 -18.87
CA MET A 71 -9.06 6.38 -19.36
C MET A 71 -7.76 7.12 -19.75
N GLU A 72 -6.71 6.43 -20.23
CA GLU A 72 -5.52 7.11 -20.80
C GLU A 72 -5.86 7.96 -22.03
N GLN A 73 -6.63 7.40 -22.98
CA GLN A 73 -7.07 8.09 -24.19
C GLN A 73 -8.54 8.50 -24.17
N GLY A 74 -9.18 8.48 -22.99
CA GLY A 74 -10.60 8.81 -22.82
C GLY A 74 -11.55 8.08 -23.79
N PRO A 75 -12.86 8.33 -23.69
CA PRO A 75 -13.80 8.08 -24.79
C PRO A 75 -13.76 9.18 -25.86
N PHE A 76 -13.15 10.34 -25.58
CA PHE A 76 -13.14 11.50 -26.47
C PHE A 76 -11.70 11.90 -26.86
N GLU A 77 -11.55 12.57 -28.00
CA GLU A 77 -10.26 13.07 -28.47
C GLU A 77 -9.73 14.24 -27.61
N ASP A 78 -10.62 14.95 -26.91
CA ASP A 78 -10.29 16.10 -26.06
C ASP A 78 -10.60 15.82 -24.58
N THR A 79 -9.59 15.96 -23.74
CA THR A 79 -9.68 15.87 -22.26
C THR A 79 -10.73 16.83 -21.66
N THR A 80 -11.05 17.94 -22.32
CA THR A 80 -12.11 18.86 -21.90
C THR A 80 -13.48 18.20 -22.03
N GLN A 81 -13.69 17.44 -23.11
CA GLN A 81 -14.93 16.67 -23.32
C GLN A 81 -15.05 15.54 -22.30
N ASP A 82 -13.94 14.88 -21.94
CA ASP A 82 -13.93 13.89 -20.85
C ASP A 82 -14.41 14.54 -19.54
N LYS A 83 -13.84 15.70 -19.18
CA LYS A 83 -14.23 16.45 -17.99
C LYS A 83 -15.71 16.84 -18.01
N GLU A 84 -16.20 17.36 -19.13
CA GLU A 84 -17.62 17.70 -19.30
C GLU A 84 -18.53 16.48 -19.17
N TRP A 85 -18.11 15.33 -19.71
CA TRP A 85 -18.85 14.09 -19.59
C TRP A 85 -18.95 13.61 -18.14
N PHE A 86 -17.84 13.61 -17.38
CA PHE A 86 -17.90 13.30 -15.94
C PHE A 86 -18.78 14.27 -15.17
N ALA A 87 -18.79 15.56 -15.54
CA ALA A 87 -19.64 16.57 -14.91
C ALA A 87 -21.14 16.31 -15.13
N GLN A 88 -21.53 15.64 -16.22
CA GLN A 88 -22.90 15.27 -16.55
C GLN A 88 -23.41 14.00 -15.83
N LEU A 89 -22.51 13.14 -15.32
CA LEU A 89 -22.92 11.94 -14.56
C LEU A 89 -23.78 12.34 -13.35
N PRO A 90 -24.80 11.59 -12.92
CA PRO A 90 -25.58 11.94 -11.73
C PRO A 90 -24.72 11.91 -10.46
N LEU A 91 -25.08 12.73 -9.45
CA LEU A 91 -24.50 12.58 -8.12
C LEU A 91 -25.03 11.29 -7.48
N ALA A 92 -24.17 10.55 -6.81
CA ALA A 92 -24.50 9.29 -6.14
C ALA A 92 -24.27 9.40 -4.61
N PRO A 93 -25.13 10.12 -3.87
CA PRO A 93 -24.97 10.33 -2.42
C PRO A 93 -25.15 9.05 -1.59
N ALA A 94 -25.69 7.97 -2.18
CA ALA A 94 -25.78 6.67 -1.53
C ALA A 94 -24.39 6.03 -1.37
N VAL A 95 -23.45 6.29 -2.28
CA VAL A 95 -22.09 5.73 -2.26
C VAL A 95 -21.29 6.42 -1.16
N THR A 96 -20.86 5.61 -0.20
CA THR A 96 -20.11 6.04 0.99
C THR A 96 -18.72 5.42 1.06
N SER A 97 -18.49 4.34 0.31
CA SER A 97 -17.18 3.68 0.19
C SER A 97 -16.95 3.33 -1.28
N LEU A 98 -15.74 3.61 -1.79
CA LEU A 98 -15.31 3.29 -3.15
C LEU A 98 -14.11 2.35 -3.09
N LEU A 99 -14.19 1.25 -3.83
CA LEU A 99 -13.19 0.21 -3.86
C LEU A 99 -12.70 -0.05 -5.29
N LEU A 100 -11.42 0.25 -5.54
CA LEU A 100 -10.71 0.04 -6.80
C LEU A 100 -9.58 -0.96 -6.55
N ARG A 101 -9.86 -2.24 -6.76
CA ARG A 101 -8.99 -3.35 -6.32
C ARG A 101 -7.88 -3.68 -7.31
N GLN A 102 -6.85 -4.31 -6.76
CA GLN A 102 -5.70 -4.86 -7.49
C GLN A 102 -6.13 -5.92 -8.53
N GLN A 103 -7.33 -6.48 -8.44
CA GLN A 103 -7.87 -7.41 -9.43
C GLN A 103 -7.93 -6.83 -10.85
N SER A 104 -8.10 -5.51 -10.99
CA SER A 104 -8.29 -4.87 -12.31
C SER A 104 -7.03 -4.83 -13.17
N ARG A 105 -5.86 -5.19 -12.64
CA ARG A 105 -4.55 -5.17 -13.34
C ARG A 105 -4.15 -3.89 -14.06
N ARG A 106 -4.92 -2.83 -13.84
CA ARG A 106 -4.75 -1.51 -14.43
C ARG A 106 -4.70 -0.49 -13.31
N ARG A 107 -4.29 0.71 -13.68
CA ARG A 107 -4.43 1.90 -12.86
C ARG A 107 -5.41 2.84 -13.54
N TRP A 108 -6.13 3.61 -12.75
CA TRP A 108 -6.94 4.70 -13.29
C TRP A 108 -6.06 5.90 -13.59
N HIS A 109 -6.30 6.52 -14.75
CA HIS A 109 -5.69 7.80 -15.06
C HIS A 109 -6.04 8.81 -13.95
N PRO A 110 -5.08 9.55 -13.37
CA PRO A 110 -5.31 10.39 -12.19
C PRO A 110 -6.43 11.43 -12.38
N GLN A 111 -6.52 12.03 -13.58
CA GLN A 111 -7.58 13.01 -13.87
C GLN A 111 -8.98 12.38 -13.88
N ALA A 112 -9.11 11.13 -14.34
CA ALA A 112 -10.39 10.43 -14.30
C ALA A 112 -10.87 10.21 -12.85
N LEU A 113 -9.96 9.87 -11.92
CA LEU A 113 -10.29 9.82 -10.50
C LEU A 113 -10.68 11.20 -9.94
N ALA A 114 -9.93 12.25 -10.31
CA ALA A 114 -10.23 13.62 -9.89
C ALA A 114 -11.62 14.09 -10.34
N TRP A 115 -12.11 13.63 -11.50
CA TRP A 115 -13.45 13.96 -12.00
C TRP A 115 -14.54 13.02 -11.46
N LEU A 116 -14.20 11.76 -11.18
CA LEU A 116 -15.13 10.75 -10.66
C LEU A 116 -15.46 10.95 -9.17
N LEU A 117 -14.44 11.15 -8.32
CA LEU A 117 -14.62 11.22 -6.86
C LEU A 117 -15.63 12.28 -6.41
N PRO A 118 -15.66 13.51 -6.98
CA PRO A 118 -16.66 14.51 -6.64
C PRO A 118 -18.11 14.10 -6.94
N ARG A 119 -18.35 13.03 -7.72
CA ARG A 119 -19.70 12.50 -7.96
C ARG A 119 -20.25 11.72 -6.75
N PHE A 120 -19.42 11.44 -5.74
CA PHE A 120 -19.79 10.74 -4.51
C PHE A 120 -19.73 11.70 -3.31
N PRO A 121 -20.73 12.58 -3.12
CA PRO A 121 -20.66 13.67 -2.13
C PRO A 121 -20.61 13.19 -0.67
N ASN A 122 -20.99 11.94 -0.39
CA ASN A 122 -20.94 11.33 0.94
C ASN A 122 -19.83 10.27 1.06
N LEU A 123 -18.84 10.28 0.16
CA LEU A 123 -17.73 9.35 0.21
C LEU A 123 -16.94 9.56 1.50
N ARG A 124 -16.79 8.49 2.27
CA ARG A 124 -16.04 8.46 3.54
C ARG A 124 -14.78 7.64 3.40
N GLU A 125 -14.86 6.54 2.65
CA GLU A 125 -13.79 5.58 2.47
C GLU A 125 -13.41 5.47 1.00
N PHE A 126 -12.11 5.49 0.73
CA PHE A 126 -11.60 5.23 -0.61
C PHE A 126 -10.38 4.32 -0.53
N HIS A 127 -10.51 3.18 -1.20
CA HIS A 127 -9.53 2.11 -1.28
C HIS A 127 -9.07 1.98 -2.73
N TYR A 128 -7.80 2.25 -2.99
CA TYR A 128 -7.24 2.19 -4.33
C TYR A 128 -5.95 1.38 -4.36
N GLU A 129 -5.95 0.32 -5.16
CA GLU A 129 -4.86 -0.63 -5.23
C GLU A 129 -4.31 -0.78 -6.67
N PRO A 130 -3.67 0.27 -7.22
CA PRO A 130 -3.14 0.22 -8.58
C PRO A 130 -1.97 -0.74 -8.71
N TRP A 131 -1.76 -1.23 -9.93
CA TRP A 131 -0.49 -1.85 -10.30
C TRP A 131 0.57 -0.79 -10.62
N ARG A 132 1.85 -1.15 -10.44
CA ARG A 132 2.97 -0.27 -10.79
C ARG A 132 3.19 -0.22 -12.31
N GLU A 133 3.57 0.97 -12.80
CA GLU A 133 4.12 1.18 -14.15
C GLU A 133 5.32 0.27 -14.43
N TRP A 134 5.39 -0.22 -15.65
CA TRP A 134 6.32 -1.28 -16.04
C TRP A 134 7.65 -0.78 -16.64
N CYS A 135 7.85 0.54 -16.71
CA CYS A 135 9.01 1.19 -17.32
C CYS A 135 9.50 2.36 -16.46
N ASP A 136 10.74 2.31 -15.98
CA ASP A 136 11.36 3.42 -15.25
C ASP A 136 11.62 4.67 -16.12
N GLY A 137 11.63 4.50 -17.45
CA GLY A 137 11.80 5.57 -18.44
C GLY A 137 10.49 6.22 -18.92
N CYS A 138 9.34 5.67 -18.52
CA CYS A 138 8.06 6.34 -18.73
C CYS A 138 8.00 7.48 -17.73
N SER A 139 8.11 8.71 -18.20
CA SER A 139 8.03 9.88 -17.31
C SER A 139 6.74 9.78 -16.52
N PRO A 140 6.77 9.90 -15.18
CA PRO A 140 5.54 9.99 -14.43
C PRO A 140 4.70 11.13 -15.03
N PRO A 141 3.36 10.99 -15.12
CA PRO A 141 2.50 12.11 -15.45
C PRO A 141 2.92 13.30 -14.60
N SER A 142 3.07 14.47 -15.22
CA SER A 142 3.52 15.70 -14.56
C SER A 142 2.85 15.86 -13.19
N SER A 143 3.65 16.06 -12.14
CA SER A 143 3.23 16.07 -10.73
C SER A 143 2.12 17.07 -10.38
N HIS A 144 1.85 18.01 -11.27
CA HIS A 144 0.80 19.03 -11.16
C HIS A 144 -0.62 18.47 -11.10
N ASN A 145 -0.85 17.20 -11.48
CA ASN A 145 -2.18 16.58 -11.45
C ASN A 145 -2.50 15.83 -10.14
N TYR A 146 -1.53 15.67 -9.22
CA TYR A 146 -1.74 14.82 -8.06
C TYR A 146 -2.32 15.50 -6.80
N GLY A 147 -2.38 16.84 -6.75
CA GLY A 147 -2.74 17.60 -5.55
C GLY A 147 -4.24 17.65 -5.22
N ASP A 148 -5.12 17.57 -6.24
CA ASP A 148 -6.53 17.96 -6.09
C ASP A 148 -7.52 16.82 -5.73
N TRP A 149 -7.09 15.55 -5.72
CA TRP A 149 -8.00 14.38 -5.72
C TRP A 149 -7.95 13.50 -4.46
N LEU A 150 -7.15 13.87 -3.46
CA LEU A 150 -6.80 12.95 -2.39
C LEU A 150 -7.77 13.08 -1.20
N SER A 151 -8.91 12.40 -1.26
CA SER A 151 -9.72 12.04 -0.07
C SER A 151 -9.52 10.54 0.20
N LEU A 152 -8.29 10.13 0.50
CA LEU A 152 -7.87 8.73 0.43
C LEU A 152 -7.82 8.07 1.80
N ARG A 153 -8.21 6.79 1.92
CA ARG A 153 -7.97 6.01 3.14
C ARG A 153 -6.95 4.88 2.95
N ILE A 154 -6.91 4.22 1.79
CA ILE A 154 -5.90 3.18 1.49
C ILE A 154 -5.36 3.34 0.06
N LEU A 155 -4.04 3.49 -0.09
CA LEU A 155 -3.31 3.31 -1.34
C LEU A 155 -2.40 2.10 -1.23
N TYR A 156 -2.51 1.15 -2.16
CA TYR A 156 -1.58 0.04 -2.25
C TYR A 156 -1.04 -0.11 -3.68
N GLN A 157 0.27 -0.03 -3.86
CA GLN A 157 0.88 -0.36 -5.15
C GLN A 157 1.56 -1.73 -5.11
N LYS A 158 1.18 -2.61 -6.03
CA LYS A 158 1.80 -3.93 -6.18
C LYS A 158 3.09 -3.88 -7.00
N TYR A 159 4.12 -4.59 -6.54
CA TYR A 159 5.35 -4.91 -7.30
C TYR A 159 5.32 -6.33 -7.88
N THR A 160 5.94 -6.51 -9.05
CA THR A 160 6.26 -7.83 -9.62
C THR A 160 7.77 -8.00 -9.69
N ASP A 161 8.32 -8.94 -8.91
CA ASP A 161 9.77 -9.03 -8.65
C ASP A 161 10.64 -9.63 -9.80
N ASP A 162 10.02 -10.18 -10.85
CA ASP A 162 10.69 -11.03 -11.85
C ASP A 162 10.47 -10.64 -13.33
N LEU A 163 9.81 -9.51 -13.59
CA LEU A 163 9.71 -9.02 -14.96
C LEU A 163 10.92 -8.10 -15.21
N LEU A 164 11.89 -8.60 -15.99
CA LEU A 164 13.22 -8.03 -16.29
C LEU A 164 13.26 -6.59 -16.85
N LEU A 165 12.13 -5.89 -16.87
CA LEU A 165 11.93 -4.59 -17.52
C LEU A 165 11.76 -3.43 -16.54
N CYS A 166 11.61 -3.71 -15.25
CA CYS A 166 11.40 -2.68 -14.22
C CYS A 166 12.40 -2.86 -13.06
N SER A 167 13.00 -1.77 -12.59
CA SER A 167 13.78 -1.79 -11.36
C SER A 167 12.91 -2.32 -10.22
N ARG A 168 13.42 -3.28 -9.45
CA ARG A 168 12.80 -3.72 -8.17
C ARG A 168 12.57 -2.56 -7.21
N PHE A 169 13.30 -1.47 -7.38
CA PHE A 169 13.22 -0.26 -6.57
C PHE A 169 12.60 0.88 -7.38
N ARG A 170 11.36 1.29 -7.03
CA ARG A 170 10.85 2.61 -7.41
C ARG A 170 11.38 3.64 -6.43
N ILE A 171 11.72 4.83 -6.90
CA ILE A 171 11.86 6.00 -6.03
C ILE A 171 10.47 6.65 -6.00
N PRO A 172 9.73 6.62 -4.87
CA PRO A 172 8.44 7.28 -4.79
C PRO A 172 8.58 8.78 -5.07
N ASN A 173 7.63 9.36 -5.79
CA ASN A 173 7.65 10.79 -6.11
C ASN A 173 7.45 11.63 -4.82
N PRO A 174 8.39 12.52 -4.45
CA PRO A 174 8.23 13.43 -3.32
C PRO A 174 6.93 14.24 -3.37
N ASP A 175 6.54 14.73 -4.56
CA ASP A 175 5.33 15.54 -4.73
C ASP A 175 4.07 14.77 -4.33
N LEU A 176 4.03 13.46 -4.60
CA LEU A 176 2.91 12.61 -4.18
C LEU A 176 2.90 12.40 -2.66
N GLY A 177 4.08 12.26 -2.04
CA GLY A 177 4.20 12.21 -0.59
C GLY A 177 3.71 13.50 0.09
N HIS A 178 4.02 14.66 -0.50
CA HIS A 178 3.56 15.96 -0.03
C HIS A 178 2.03 16.12 -0.21
N ALA A 179 1.51 15.71 -1.36
CA ALA A 179 0.08 15.75 -1.63
C ALA A 179 -0.71 14.86 -0.64
N VAL A 180 -0.22 13.64 -0.37
CA VAL A 180 -0.82 12.73 0.63
C VAL A 180 -0.70 13.31 2.04
N CYS A 181 0.42 13.96 2.37
CA CYS A 181 0.59 14.66 3.64
C CYS A 181 -0.47 15.75 3.84
N SER A 182 -0.67 16.63 2.85
CA SER A 182 -1.69 17.68 2.91
C SER A 182 -3.11 17.12 2.99
N ALA A 183 -3.43 16.15 2.13
CA ALA A 183 -4.72 15.47 2.09
C ALA A 183 -5.09 14.80 3.43
N SER A 184 -4.08 14.25 4.11
CA SER A 184 -4.29 13.49 5.33
C SER A 184 -4.81 14.31 6.52
N LEU A 185 -4.74 15.64 6.47
CA LEU A 185 -5.22 16.53 7.52
C LEU A 185 -6.71 16.34 7.86
N GLN A 186 -7.50 15.91 6.87
CA GLN A 186 -8.95 15.71 7.03
C GLN A 186 -9.33 14.26 7.31
N LEU A 187 -8.36 13.34 7.35
CA LEU A 187 -8.61 11.91 7.49
C LEU A 187 -8.63 11.47 8.94
N GLU A 188 -9.33 10.35 9.17
CA GLU A 188 -9.23 9.57 10.41
C GLU A 188 -8.20 8.46 10.26
N GLU A 189 -8.10 7.85 9.09
CA GLU A 189 -7.17 6.74 8.82
C GLU A 189 -6.48 6.96 7.49
N LEU A 190 -5.16 6.75 7.48
CA LEU A 190 -4.33 6.78 6.28
C LEU A 190 -3.52 5.49 6.20
N SER A 191 -3.62 4.80 5.08
CA SER A 191 -2.69 3.74 4.71
C SER A 191 -2.13 4.02 3.31
N ALA A 192 -0.82 4.12 3.18
CA ALA A 192 -0.16 4.32 1.89
C ALA A 192 1.05 3.40 1.76
N SER A 193 0.84 2.32 1.02
CA SER A 193 1.77 1.23 0.85
C SER A 193 2.46 1.34 -0.50
N PHE A 194 3.79 1.38 -0.49
CA PHE A 194 4.68 1.34 -1.66
C PHE A 194 4.58 2.49 -2.67
N ILE A 195 3.47 3.22 -2.71
CA ILE A 195 3.24 4.37 -3.58
C ILE A 195 3.82 5.67 -3.03
N VAL A 196 3.94 5.75 -1.70
CA VAL A 196 4.43 6.91 -0.94
C VAL A 196 5.61 6.45 -0.09
N GLU A 197 6.61 7.31 0.02
CA GLU A 197 7.74 7.14 0.93
C GLU A 197 7.47 7.89 2.23
N ALA A 198 7.55 7.20 3.37
CA ALA A 198 7.30 7.80 4.68
C ALA A 198 8.18 9.02 4.95
N SER A 199 9.45 9.01 4.51
CA SER A 199 10.34 10.16 4.71
C SER A 199 9.85 11.42 3.99
N HIS A 200 9.27 11.30 2.79
CA HIS A 200 8.69 12.46 2.09
C HIS A 200 7.43 12.99 2.79
N PHE A 201 6.61 12.10 3.36
CA PHE A 201 5.44 12.49 4.15
C PHE A 201 5.86 13.30 5.40
N PHE A 202 6.86 12.79 6.14
CA PHE A 202 7.32 13.43 7.37
C PHE A 202 8.17 14.69 7.12
N ASP A 203 8.91 14.76 6.02
CA ASP A 203 9.57 16.00 5.58
C ASP A 203 8.54 17.10 5.29
N CYS A 204 7.49 16.80 4.52
CA CYS A 204 6.38 17.73 4.30
C CYS A 204 5.72 18.17 5.62
N ALA A 205 5.48 17.23 6.53
CA ALA A 205 4.96 17.54 7.84
C ALA A 205 5.88 18.51 8.60
N GLY A 206 7.20 18.30 8.56
CA GLY A 206 8.21 19.13 9.20
C GLY A 206 8.29 20.54 8.60
N GLN A 207 8.11 20.68 7.29
CA GLN A 207 8.05 21.97 6.59
C GLN A 207 6.80 22.78 6.98
N HIS A 208 5.70 22.11 7.33
CA HIS A 208 4.44 22.73 7.71
C HIS A 208 4.10 22.52 9.19
N THR A 209 4.89 23.13 10.08
CA THR A 209 4.75 22.96 11.54
C THR A 209 3.43 23.46 12.13
N SER A 210 2.69 24.32 11.43
CA SER A 210 1.37 24.81 11.86
C SER A 210 0.23 23.81 11.59
N TRP A 211 0.48 22.76 10.81
CA TRP A 211 -0.54 21.76 10.49
C TRP A 211 -0.83 20.85 11.68
N VAL A 212 -2.12 20.53 11.87
CA VAL A 212 -2.62 19.66 12.93
C VAL A 212 -3.58 18.65 12.31
N TRP A 213 -3.31 17.36 12.53
CA TRP A 213 -4.20 16.27 12.14
C TRP A 213 -5.24 16.02 13.21
N ALA A 214 -6.28 16.84 13.23
CA ALA A 214 -7.26 16.87 14.32
C ALA A 214 -8.03 15.54 14.52
N ASN A 215 -8.14 14.73 13.47
CA ASN A 215 -8.95 13.52 13.46
C ASN A 215 -8.16 12.21 13.23
N LEU A 216 -6.89 12.28 12.84
CA LEU A 216 -6.12 11.11 12.44
C LEU A 216 -5.84 10.21 13.65
N THR A 217 -6.35 8.99 13.59
CA THR A 217 -6.22 7.92 14.60
C THR A 217 -5.26 6.83 14.13
N SER A 218 -5.16 6.55 12.83
CA SER A 218 -4.28 5.50 12.29
C SER A 218 -3.49 5.98 11.09
N VAL A 219 -2.19 5.66 11.07
CA VAL A 219 -1.28 5.92 9.95
C VAL A 219 -0.45 4.68 9.66
N ALA A 220 -0.49 4.17 8.44
CA ALA A 220 0.37 3.10 7.96
C ALA A 220 1.12 3.55 6.69
N LEU A 221 2.45 3.62 6.74
CA LEU A 221 3.28 4.09 5.63
C LEU A 221 4.42 3.12 5.33
N THR A 222 4.75 2.95 4.05
CA THR A 222 5.97 2.23 3.66
C THR A 222 7.19 3.14 3.66
N THR A 223 8.36 2.61 4.03
CA THR A 223 9.64 3.30 3.83
C THR A 223 10.71 2.42 3.22
N ARG A 224 11.50 2.96 2.29
CA ARG A 224 12.67 2.25 1.73
C ARG A 224 13.85 2.17 2.71
N LEU A 225 13.76 2.83 3.87
CA LEU A 225 14.80 2.78 4.90
C LEU A 225 14.73 1.50 5.75
N LEU A 226 13.57 0.85 5.86
CA LEU A 226 13.40 -0.40 6.60
C LEU A 226 13.76 -1.62 5.73
N VAL A 227 14.95 -1.61 5.13
CA VAL A 227 15.54 -2.75 4.41
C VAL A 227 16.91 -3.14 5.00
N PRO A 228 17.35 -4.40 4.87
CA PRO A 228 18.67 -4.80 5.34
C PRO A 228 19.78 -3.97 4.69
N GLY A 229 20.75 -3.52 5.50
CA GLY A 229 21.88 -2.71 5.04
C GLY A 229 21.61 -1.21 4.87
N ALA A 230 20.38 -0.74 5.15
CA ALA A 230 20.09 0.69 5.19
C ALA A 230 20.85 1.41 6.31
N ASN A 231 21.06 2.72 6.13
CA ASN A 231 21.75 3.54 7.11
C ASN A 231 20.90 3.73 8.38
N LEU A 232 21.40 3.27 9.52
CA LEU A 232 20.70 3.33 10.81
C LEU A 232 20.41 4.78 11.26
N THR A 233 21.29 5.73 10.97
CA THR A 233 21.05 7.16 11.26
C THR A 233 19.89 7.71 10.45
N SER A 234 19.79 7.35 9.16
CA SER A 234 18.65 7.77 8.33
C SER A 234 17.32 7.18 8.82
N ILE A 235 17.32 5.92 9.28
CA ILE A 235 16.14 5.31 9.91
C ILE A 235 15.76 6.07 11.19
N GLU A 236 16.75 6.34 12.04
CA GLU A 236 16.55 7.07 13.29
C GLU A 236 15.98 8.47 13.06
N ASP A 237 16.55 9.24 12.12
CA ASP A 237 16.08 10.58 11.79
C ASP A 237 14.64 10.55 11.27
N MET A 238 14.31 9.64 10.35
CA MET A 238 12.95 9.47 9.84
C MET A 238 11.95 9.12 10.96
N LEU A 239 12.32 8.23 11.90
CA LEU A 239 11.46 7.88 13.03
C LEU A 239 11.31 9.01 14.06
N ARG A 240 12.28 9.92 14.13
CA ARG A 240 12.17 11.15 14.94
C ARG A 240 11.28 12.19 14.27
N ASP A 241 11.36 12.33 12.94
CA ASP A 241 10.46 13.18 12.17
C ASP A 241 9.02 12.66 12.26
N ALA A 242 8.83 11.34 12.24
CA ALA A 242 7.56 10.68 12.51
C ALA A 242 7.01 11.02 13.89
N ALA A 243 7.85 10.97 14.94
CA ALA A 243 7.45 11.38 16.29
C ALA A 243 7.07 12.88 16.34
N ALA A 244 7.82 13.75 15.66
CA ALA A 244 7.52 15.18 15.60
C ALA A 244 6.19 15.48 14.87
N ALA A 245 5.85 14.70 13.84
CA ALA A 245 4.54 14.74 13.21
C ALA A 245 3.44 14.22 14.16
N ALA A 246 3.68 13.10 14.85
CA ALA A 246 2.75 12.49 15.81
C ALA A 246 2.39 13.42 16.98
N MET A 247 3.30 14.29 17.42
CA MET A 247 3.00 15.35 18.42
C MET A 247 1.84 16.27 18.00
N ARG A 248 1.54 16.36 16.70
CA ARG A 248 0.46 17.17 16.12
C ARG A 248 -0.74 16.32 15.66
N MET A 249 -0.81 15.07 16.12
CA MET A 249 -1.91 14.14 15.87
C MET A 249 -2.57 13.78 17.21
N PRO A 250 -3.42 14.67 17.78
CA PRO A 250 -3.93 14.51 19.15
C PRO A 250 -4.81 13.28 19.38
N LYS A 251 -5.33 12.65 18.31
CA LYS A 251 -6.15 11.43 18.40
C LYS A 251 -5.42 10.17 17.92
N LEU A 252 -4.12 10.26 17.62
CA LEU A 252 -3.35 9.14 17.08
C LEU A 252 -3.34 7.96 18.06
N GLU A 253 -3.83 6.83 17.60
CA GLU A 253 -3.85 5.56 18.31
C GLU A 253 -2.83 4.59 17.75
N ASN A 254 -2.60 4.59 16.44
CA ASN A 254 -1.68 3.66 15.77
C ASN A 254 -0.83 4.40 14.73
N MET A 255 0.48 4.23 14.77
CA MET A 255 1.37 4.58 13.66
C MET A 255 2.26 3.39 13.32
N GLU A 256 2.18 2.94 12.07
CA GLU A 256 2.90 1.79 11.53
C GLU A 256 3.78 2.24 10.36
N ILE A 257 5.09 2.14 10.53
CA ILE A 257 6.06 2.41 9.46
C ILE A 257 6.73 1.09 9.16
N TRP A 258 6.61 0.62 7.92
CA TRP A 258 6.99 -0.74 7.60
C TRP A 258 7.64 -0.87 6.21
N ASN A 259 8.28 -2.00 5.98
CA ASN A 259 8.62 -2.47 4.64
C ASN A 259 8.76 -3.99 4.67
N GLY A 260 8.60 -4.62 3.52
CA GLY A 260 8.85 -6.04 3.40
C GLY A 260 8.79 -6.52 1.96
N GLY A 261 9.62 -7.50 1.67
CA GLY A 261 9.78 -8.15 0.38
C GLY A 261 10.53 -9.47 0.58
N LYS A 262 10.89 -10.14 -0.51
CA LYS A 262 11.57 -11.44 -0.42
C LYS A 262 12.79 -11.39 0.51
N GLY A 263 12.80 -12.23 1.54
CA GLY A 263 13.90 -12.33 2.50
C GLY A 263 13.91 -11.28 3.61
N SER A 264 12.93 -10.36 3.68
CA SER A 264 12.94 -9.33 4.72
C SER A 264 11.55 -8.78 5.03
N ALA A 265 11.26 -8.60 6.31
CA ALA A 265 10.10 -7.86 6.77
C ALA A 265 10.49 -7.06 8.02
N MET A 266 10.09 -5.80 8.11
CA MET A 266 10.34 -4.95 9.27
C MET A 266 9.21 -3.95 9.49
N LEU A 267 8.75 -3.86 10.73
CA LEU A 267 7.71 -2.95 11.20
C LEU A 267 8.20 -2.23 12.46
N PHE A 268 8.11 -0.90 12.42
CA PHE A 268 8.03 -0.05 13.59
C PHE A 268 6.57 0.30 13.84
N ARG A 269 6.05 -0.02 15.03
CA ARG A 269 4.68 0.29 15.42
C ARG A 269 4.67 1.09 16.71
N TYR A 270 4.00 2.23 16.71
CA TYR A 270 3.55 2.93 17.92
C TYR A 270 2.06 2.67 18.13
N GLN A 271 1.66 2.31 19.34
CA GLN A 271 0.26 2.18 19.74
C GLN A 271 -0.02 2.93 21.04
N HIS A 272 -1.09 3.72 21.06
CA HIS A 272 -1.65 4.31 22.26
C HIS A 272 -2.93 3.55 22.66
N ARG A 273 -2.82 2.71 23.70
CA ARG A 273 -3.93 1.90 24.22
C ARG A 273 -4.74 2.75 25.22
N ARG A 274 -5.75 3.49 24.72
CA ARG A 274 -6.62 4.35 25.54
C ARG A 274 -7.20 3.68 26.80
N PRO A 275 -7.67 2.41 26.78
CA PRO A 275 -8.27 1.79 27.96
C PRO A 275 -7.33 1.73 29.18
N HIS A 276 -6.02 1.75 28.94
CA HIS A 276 -4.99 1.68 29.99
C HIS A 276 -4.08 2.93 30.02
N SER A 277 -4.35 3.93 29.17
CA SER A 277 -3.46 5.09 28.96
C SER A 277 -1.99 4.68 28.84
N GLN A 278 -1.72 3.63 28.07
CA GLN A 278 -0.39 3.06 27.89
C GLN A 278 0.04 3.20 26.43
N ALA A 279 1.25 3.73 26.24
CA ALA A 279 1.89 3.74 24.92
C ALA A 279 2.82 2.54 24.80
N VAL A 280 2.87 1.94 23.61
CA VAL A 280 3.73 0.79 23.30
C VAL A 280 4.44 1.06 21.97
N ILE A 281 5.74 0.86 21.94
CA ILE A 281 6.50 0.69 20.69
C ILE A 281 6.75 -0.80 20.51
N ASN A 282 6.30 -1.35 19.39
CA ASN A 282 6.57 -2.74 19.00
C ASN A 282 7.45 -2.74 17.75
N TRP A 283 8.56 -3.48 17.82
CA TRP A 283 9.39 -3.81 16.67
C TRP A 283 9.13 -5.25 16.29
N LYS A 284 8.65 -5.49 15.07
CA LYS A 284 8.38 -6.82 14.56
C LYS A 284 9.05 -7.02 13.21
N GLY A 285 9.74 -8.14 13.03
CA GLY A 285 10.43 -8.37 11.77
C GLY A 285 11.51 -9.44 11.81
N THR A 286 12.24 -9.52 10.72
CA THR A 286 13.28 -10.53 10.48
C THR A 286 14.70 -9.98 10.68
N TRP A 287 14.86 -8.82 11.35
CA TRP A 287 16.19 -8.25 11.60
C TRP A 287 16.79 -8.74 12.92
N THR A 288 18.11 -8.60 13.00
CA THR A 288 18.85 -8.90 14.23
C THR A 288 18.47 -7.95 15.36
N ARG A 289 18.50 -8.46 16.60
CA ARG A 289 18.32 -7.64 17.81
C ARG A 289 19.38 -6.54 17.95
N ALA A 290 20.58 -6.78 17.43
CA ALA A 290 21.66 -5.79 17.44
C ALA A 290 21.28 -4.53 16.64
N MET A 291 20.70 -4.69 15.43
CA MET A 291 20.28 -3.55 14.62
C MET A 291 19.20 -2.71 15.31
N VAL A 292 18.15 -3.35 15.81
CA VAL A 292 17.08 -2.67 16.54
C VAL A 292 17.62 -1.97 17.79
N SER A 293 18.57 -2.59 18.51
CA SER A 293 19.18 -2.02 19.70
C SER A 293 19.87 -0.68 19.46
N HIS A 294 20.47 -0.47 18.29
CA HIS A 294 21.12 0.80 17.94
C HIS A 294 20.11 1.94 17.73
N LEU A 295 18.92 1.63 17.21
CA LEU A 295 17.88 2.63 16.93
C LEU A 295 17.18 3.11 18.22
N ARG A 296 17.12 2.26 19.25
CA ARG A 296 16.30 2.51 20.45
C ARG A 296 16.57 3.85 21.14
N PRO A 297 17.80 4.22 21.54
CA PRO A 297 17.99 5.30 22.50
C PRO A 297 17.37 6.64 22.07
N ARG A 298 17.55 7.03 20.80
CA ARG A 298 17.03 8.30 20.29
C ARG A 298 15.59 8.23 19.82
N VAL A 299 15.17 7.10 19.26
CA VAL A 299 13.77 6.86 18.90
C VAL A 299 12.90 6.87 20.16
N THR A 300 13.30 6.14 21.22
CA THR A 300 12.56 6.11 22.49
C THR A 300 12.39 7.50 23.07
N ASN A 301 13.44 8.31 23.14
CA ASN A 301 13.34 9.68 23.67
C ASN A 301 12.30 10.55 22.92
N ALA A 302 12.26 10.45 21.59
CA ALA A 302 11.32 11.22 20.79
C ALA A 302 9.87 10.74 20.99
N TRP A 303 9.66 9.43 21.03
CA TRP A 303 8.33 8.84 21.20
C TRP A 303 7.82 8.86 22.64
N GLU A 304 8.70 8.96 23.64
CA GLU A 304 8.30 9.28 25.01
C GLU A 304 7.64 10.66 25.10
N ALA A 305 8.11 11.64 24.32
CA ALA A 305 7.47 12.95 24.25
C ALA A 305 6.05 12.84 23.69
N VAL A 306 5.85 12.04 22.64
CA VAL A 306 4.52 11.74 22.05
C VAL A 306 3.61 11.08 23.09
N ALA A 307 4.10 10.05 23.78
CA ALA A 307 3.36 9.37 24.83
C ALA A 307 2.94 10.33 25.96
N ARG A 308 3.84 11.21 26.43
CA ARG A 308 3.52 12.23 27.43
C ARG A 308 2.47 13.23 26.93
N GLN A 309 2.57 13.68 25.68
CA GLN A 309 1.60 14.59 25.06
C GLN A 309 0.19 13.98 25.00
N GLN A 310 0.11 12.67 24.82
CA GLN A 310 -1.14 11.91 24.80
C GLN A 310 -1.60 11.44 26.20
N ASN A 311 -1.00 11.95 27.27
CA ASN A 311 -1.28 11.58 28.67
C ASN A 311 -1.09 10.08 28.96
N SER A 312 -0.16 9.41 28.28
CA SER A 312 0.22 8.05 28.64
C SER A 312 1.00 8.02 29.96
N LEU A 313 0.72 7.03 30.80
CA LEU A 313 1.41 6.81 32.08
C LEU A 313 2.84 6.28 31.88
N ALA A 314 3.04 5.49 30.83
CA ALA A 314 4.32 4.90 30.48
C ALA A 314 4.40 4.60 28.98
N LEU A 315 5.64 4.54 28.47
CA LEU A 315 5.97 3.99 27.17
C LEU A 315 6.71 2.66 27.37
N THR A 316 6.17 1.55 26.87
CA THR A 316 6.83 0.24 26.90
C THR A 316 7.38 -0.12 25.53
N MET A 317 8.45 -0.92 25.50
CA MET A 317 9.03 -1.44 24.25
C MET A 317 8.88 -2.94 24.19
N GLU A 318 8.35 -3.43 23.07
CA GLU A 318 8.16 -4.84 22.76
C GLU A 318 8.95 -5.17 21.48
N GLU A 319 9.51 -6.39 21.43
CA GLU A 319 10.33 -6.87 20.32
C GLU A 319 9.87 -8.29 19.93
N GLU A 320 9.43 -8.46 18.69
CA GLU A 320 9.07 -9.73 18.06
C GLU A 320 9.97 -9.96 16.83
N LEU A 321 11.22 -10.32 17.11
CA LEU A 321 12.28 -10.41 16.08
C LEU A 321 12.68 -11.86 15.85
N HIS A 322 12.47 -12.34 14.63
CA HIS A 322 12.78 -13.72 14.24
C HIS A 322 13.54 -13.72 12.90
N GLU A 323 14.88 -13.71 12.98
CA GLU A 323 15.75 -13.69 11.79
C GLU A 323 15.60 -14.93 10.93
N SER A 324 15.31 -16.10 11.54
CA SER A 324 15.07 -17.36 10.84
C SER A 324 13.91 -17.28 9.85
N ASP A 325 12.90 -16.47 10.16
CA ASP A 325 11.66 -16.36 9.38
C ASP A 325 11.90 -15.63 8.05
N ALA A 326 13.05 -14.95 7.89
CA ALA A 326 13.46 -14.35 6.62
C ALA A 326 13.40 -15.35 5.46
N ALA A 327 13.75 -16.62 5.72
CA ALA A 327 13.70 -17.67 4.73
C ALA A 327 12.27 -17.94 4.22
N ASP A 328 11.25 -17.72 5.04
CA ASP A 328 9.84 -17.98 4.73
C ASP A 328 9.15 -16.79 4.05
N ILE A 329 9.73 -15.59 4.11
CA ILE A 329 9.22 -14.41 3.40
C ILE A 329 9.59 -14.51 1.91
N LYS A 330 8.68 -15.05 1.09
CA LYS A 330 8.92 -15.23 -0.36
C LYS A 330 8.53 -14.03 -1.20
N SER A 331 7.60 -13.22 -0.72
CA SER A 331 7.04 -12.08 -1.45
C SER A 331 6.68 -10.90 -0.53
N HIS A 332 6.35 -9.75 -1.14
CA HIS A 332 5.73 -8.63 -0.45
C HIS A 332 4.41 -9.01 0.27
N GLY A 333 3.63 -9.93 -0.32
CA GLY A 333 2.40 -10.44 0.30
C GLY A 333 2.67 -11.26 1.56
N ASP A 334 3.71 -12.10 1.55
CA ASP A 334 4.10 -12.85 2.74
C ASP A 334 4.63 -11.94 3.84
N ALA A 335 5.36 -10.88 3.47
CA ALA A 335 5.81 -9.86 4.41
C ALA A 335 4.63 -9.14 5.09
N ILE A 336 3.63 -8.70 4.32
CA ILE A 336 2.42 -8.06 4.88
C ILE A 336 1.70 -9.01 5.83
N TYR A 337 1.52 -10.27 5.42
CA TYR A 337 0.88 -11.28 6.25
C TYR A 337 1.66 -11.55 7.54
N TYR A 338 2.99 -11.65 7.45
CA TYR A 338 3.89 -11.87 8.58
C TYR A 338 3.85 -10.74 9.59
N LEU A 339 3.90 -9.48 9.12
CA LEU A 339 3.96 -8.30 9.98
C LEU A 339 2.67 -8.07 10.77
N ASP A 340 1.54 -8.62 10.32
CA ASP A 340 0.24 -8.55 11.02
C ASP A 340 -0.12 -7.09 11.37
N LEU A 341 -0.18 -6.24 10.35
CA LEU A 341 -0.43 -4.80 10.46
C LEU A 341 -1.83 -4.53 11.04
N SER A 342 -1.92 -3.53 11.92
CA SER A 342 -3.14 -3.23 12.69
C SER A 342 -4.25 -2.64 11.82
N SER A 343 -3.86 -1.90 10.78
CA SER A 343 -4.77 -1.36 9.78
C SER A 343 -4.52 -2.04 8.43
N PRO A 344 -5.57 -2.30 7.63
CA PRO A 344 -5.40 -2.88 6.31
C PRO A 344 -4.48 -1.99 5.46
N VAL A 345 -3.40 -2.58 4.94
CA VAL A 345 -2.47 -1.91 4.02
C VAL A 345 -2.68 -2.31 2.56
N VAL A 346 -3.52 -3.33 2.39
CA VAL A 346 -4.05 -3.93 1.17
C VAL A 346 -5.32 -4.68 1.60
N ARG A 347 -6.31 -4.82 0.72
CA ARG A 347 -7.52 -5.57 1.00
C ARG A 347 -7.21 -7.06 1.17
N PRO A 348 -7.89 -7.78 2.08
CA PRO A 348 -7.66 -9.20 2.33
C PRO A 348 -7.66 -10.06 1.06
N ILE A 349 -8.63 -9.84 0.16
CA ILE A 349 -8.69 -10.63 -1.10
C ILE A 349 -7.48 -10.36 -2.01
N SER A 350 -7.03 -9.10 -2.07
CA SER A 350 -5.86 -8.71 -2.85
C SER A 350 -4.58 -9.28 -2.24
N LEU A 351 -4.44 -9.29 -0.91
CA LEU A 351 -3.34 -9.94 -0.21
C LEU A 351 -3.27 -11.44 -0.53
N ARG A 352 -4.41 -12.14 -0.47
CA ARG A 352 -4.51 -13.56 -0.84
C ARG A 352 -4.06 -13.80 -2.27
N GLN A 353 -4.48 -12.95 -3.22
CA GLN A 353 -4.08 -13.07 -4.62
C GLN A 353 -2.60 -12.80 -4.86
N ILE A 354 -2.00 -11.86 -4.13
CA ILE A 354 -0.55 -11.60 -4.18
C ILE A 354 0.23 -12.83 -3.70
N ARG A 355 -0.19 -13.43 -2.57
CA ARG A 355 0.46 -14.63 -2.03
C ARG A 355 0.27 -15.85 -2.94
N MET A 356 -0.93 -16.03 -3.49
CA MET A 356 -1.22 -17.12 -4.43
C MET A 356 -0.39 -17.00 -5.72
N GLU A 357 -0.25 -15.79 -6.25
CA GLU A 357 0.65 -15.55 -7.39
C GLU A 357 2.07 -16.04 -7.10
N GLN A 358 2.61 -15.75 -5.91
CA GLN A 358 3.94 -16.21 -5.53
C GLN A 358 4.03 -17.73 -5.46
N ILE A 359 3.06 -18.40 -4.83
CA ILE A 359 3.02 -19.87 -4.71
C ILE A 359 3.04 -20.53 -6.08
N ILE A 360 2.22 -20.04 -7.02
CA ILE A 360 2.16 -20.56 -8.40
C ILE A 360 3.48 -20.34 -9.13
N ARG A 361 4.11 -19.18 -8.97
CA ARG A 361 5.42 -18.86 -9.60
C ARG A 361 6.54 -19.75 -9.08
N GLU A 362 6.61 -19.99 -7.78
CA GLU A 362 7.58 -20.92 -7.17
C GLU A 362 7.21 -22.39 -7.42
N GLY A 363 6.03 -22.62 -7.98
CA GLY A 363 5.36 -23.89 -8.25
C GLY A 363 5.30 -24.80 -7.03
N GLY A 364 4.97 -24.20 -5.90
CA GLY A 364 4.62 -24.94 -4.69
C GLY A 364 3.42 -25.83 -4.98
N HIS A 365 3.58 -27.13 -4.72
CA HIS A 365 2.43 -27.98 -4.46
C HIS A 365 2.04 -27.71 -3.01
N GLY A 366 0.82 -27.21 -2.80
CA GLY A 366 0.30 -26.88 -1.47
C GLY A 366 0.24 -28.07 -0.53
#